data_AF-A0A813PBN3-F1
#
_entry.id   AF-A0A813PBN3-F1
#
_cell.length_a   1.000
_cell.length_b   1.000
_cell.length_c   1.000
_cell.angle_alpha   90.00
_cell.angle_beta   90.00
_cell.angle_gamma   90.00
#
_symmetry.space_group_name_H-M   'P 1'
#
loop_
_entity.id
_entity.type
_entity.pdbx_description
1 polymer ?
#
loop_
_entity_poly.entity_id
_entity_poly.type
_entity_poly.pdbx_seq_one_letter_code
_entity_poly.pdbx_strand_id
1 'polypeptide(L)'
;MAEIVENPNLSTRRKLDLLLQEMDTICREIISQLYNPSSTTSNLDAKTLIDMFIERQNYLTQQIQIVRQQQELERQLQIKRDEILKCDRALRCLQTYLLQAVQVLSSAVYQAREKLANIRRAKTFPSETIIRYAHQLASCYSTIAPDNWQQGDLRRPYPTNIDMRRGLLGRISEQILQRQQQQQFTISNPMVTSATVVDSSAPQNISSSYTPVTTAVRPVKHDATSFALDIFSSTNEDTNHSNFSSSDTDSNPTKQHSNITFMASMIPHNDKTLTLDSRVTFHDNNSMPRLGLGTWRSEPGKVQNIVREAILNHGYRLFDGAWIYQNEHEVGNGIHEALEQSQGAVKREDLFITTKLWNQHHEPQDVEWAVRDSLKKLRLDYIDLYLIHWPVAFKNISDNFWSQKDGEKTRLYAENVTLADTWKAMEKLVDAQLVRSIGVSNFNQSQIDEILRIARIRPVVNQIELHPYFNQAEMREYCAKNDIVVTSYSPLSNLKRENEREEDASALYNPVIQEIAKEKHKTTAQIIIRWHLQHGLVVIPKTVTPERLAENAHIYDFALSDTDMRRINQLGETHRRRFVNPPFLPPGDKPVFDN
;
A
#
# COMPACT_ATOMS: atom_id res chain seq x y z
N MET A 1 -9.49 44.88 -24.80
CA MET A 1 -9.18 45.33 -23.42
C MET A 1 -10.00 44.61 -22.35
N ALA A 2 -11.33 44.44 -22.48
CA ALA A 2 -12.08 43.49 -21.63
C ALA A 2 -11.45 42.08 -21.63
N GLU A 3 -10.99 41.62 -22.80
CA GLU A 3 -10.34 40.32 -22.97
C GLU A 3 -9.00 40.10 -22.24
N ILE A 4 -8.24 41.15 -21.89
CA ILE A 4 -6.93 40.98 -21.21
C ILE A 4 -7.09 41.02 -19.70
N VAL A 5 -7.98 41.89 -19.23
CA VAL A 5 -8.25 42.12 -17.80
C VAL A 5 -9.04 40.94 -17.20
N GLU A 6 -10.02 40.41 -17.94
CA GLU A 6 -10.88 39.30 -17.51
C GLU A 6 -10.30 37.92 -17.80
N ASN A 7 -9.17 37.80 -18.51
CA ASN A 7 -8.61 36.49 -18.83
C ASN A 7 -8.15 35.77 -17.54
N PRO A 8 -8.77 34.64 -17.17
CA PRO A 8 -8.39 33.90 -15.97
C PRO A 8 -7.04 33.18 -16.13
N ASN A 9 -6.54 33.04 -17.35
CA ASN A 9 -5.32 32.28 -17.66
C ASN A 9 -4.02 33.11 -17.57
N LEU A 10 -4.10 34.42 -17.31
CA LEU A 10 -2.94 35.30 -17.20
C LEU A 10 -2.53 35.51 -15.74
N SER A 11 -1.24 35.37 -15.44
CA SER A 11 -0.70 35.62 -14.10
C SER A 11 -0.82 37.09 -13.71
N THR A 12 -0.97 37.37 -12.40
CA THR A 12 -1.09 38.74 -11.86
C THR A 12 0.07 39.64 -12.31
N ARG A 13 1.29 39.10 -12.38
CA ARG A 13 2.47 39.80 -12.90
C ARG A 13 2.30 40.20 -14.37
N ARG A 14 1.84 39.27 -15.22
CA ARG A 14 1.63 39.54 -16.64
C ARG A 14 0.53 40.55 -16.89
N LYS A 15 -0.53 40.56 -16.06
CA LYS A 15 -1.60 41.56 -16.10
C LYS A 15 -1.07 42.96 -15.77
N LEU A 16 -0.23 43.09 -14.75
CA LEU A 16 0.40 44.37 -14.38
C LEU A 16 1.34 44.89 -15.47
N ASP A 17 2.16 44.01 -16.06
CA ASP A 17 3.08 44.39 -17.14
C ASP A 17 2.32 44.94 -18.36
N LEU A 18 1.22 44.28 -18.75
CA LEU A 18 0.38 44.72 -19.87
C LEU A 18 -0.33 46.05 -19.58
N LEU A 19 -0.79 46.26 -18.35
CA LEU A 19 -1.40 47.51 -17.92
C LEU A 19 -0.42 48.69 -17.99
N LEU A 20 0.84 48.48 -17.55
CA LEU A 20 1.89 49.50 -17.62
C LEU A 20 2.26 49.86 -19.07
N GLN A 21 2.32 48.86 -19.96
CA GLN A 21 2.56 49.10 -21.39
C GLN A 21 1.45 49.92 -22.05
N GLU A 22 0.20 49.67 -21.68
CA GLU A 22 -0.94 50.46 -22.16
C GLU A 22 -0.90 51.90 -21.65
N MET A 23 -0.61 52.09 -20.36
CA MET A 23 -0.44 53.44 -19.79
C MET A 23 0.68 54.22 -20.47
N ASP A 24 1.82 53.58 -20.78
CA ASP A 24 2.92 54.21 -21.55
C ASP A 24 2.46 54.61 -22.96
N THR A 25 1.67 53.76 -23.61
CA THR A 25 1.13 54.04 -24.95
C THR A 25 0.18 55.24 -24.92
N ILE A 26 -0.74 55.29 -23.94
CA ILE A 26 -1.67 56.42 -23.75
C ILE A 26 -0.88 57.71 -23.46
N CYS A 27 0.15 57.66 -22.61
CA CYS A 27 1.02 58.81 -22.36
C CYS A 27 1.69 59.34 -23.63
N ARG A 28 2.25 58.45 -24.46
CA ARG A 28 2.90 58.85 -25.72
C ARG A 28 1.91 59.51 -26.68
N GLU A 29 0.69 59.01 -26.75
CA GLU A 29 -0.36 59.58 -27.60
C GLU A 29 -0.80 60.97 -27.12
N ILE A 30 -0.98 61.15 -25.80
CA ILE A 30 -1.28 62.46 -25.20
C ILE A 30 -0.17 63.46 -25.52
N ILE A 31 1.10 63.08 -25.35
CA ILE A 31 2.26 63.93 -25.65
C ILE A 31 2.31 64.29 -27.13
N SER A 32 2.05 63.33 -28.02
CA SER A 32 2.04 63.54 -29.47
C SER A 32 0.97 64.55 -29.89
N GLN A 33 -0.24 64.45 -29.33
CA GLN A 33 -1.34 65.39 -29.59
C GLN A 33 -1.05 66.82 -29.11
N LEU A 34 -0.31 66.97 -27.99
CA LEU A 34 0.08 68.28 -27.46
C LEU A 34 1.18 68.96 -28.29
N TYR A 35 2.08 68.20 -28.93
CA TYR A 35 3.21 68.74 -29.68
C TYR A 35 2.97 68.93 -31.18
N ASN A 36 2.14 68.09 -31.82
CA ASN A 36 1.81 68.20 -33.25
C ASN A 36 0.33 67.86 -33.51
N PRO A 37 -0.59 68.83 -33.38
CA PRO A 37 -2.02 68.60 -33.59
C PRO A 37 -2.38 68.23 -35.04
N SER A 38 -1.49 68.52 -36.00
CA SER A 38 -1.73 68.35 -37.45
C SER A 38 -1.28 67.00 -38.02
N SER A 39 -0.63 66.13 -37.22
CA SER A 39 -0.05 64.87 -37.70
C SER A 39 -0.60 63.62 -37.00
N THR A 40 -1.64 63.76 -36.19
CA THR A 40 -2.17 62.66 -35.38
C THR A 40 -3.18 61.83 -36.17
N THR A 41 -2.90 60.52 -36.26
CA THR A 41 -3.75 59.49 -36.87
C THR A 41 -4.80 58.93 -35.91
N SER A 42 -4.88 59.48 -34.69
CA SER A 42 -5.79 59.05 -33.63
C SER A 42 -7.17 59.71 -33.75
N ASN A 43 -8.22 58.88 -33.79
CA ASN A 43 -9.63 59.29 -33.81
C ASN A 43 -10.16 59.75 -32.43
N LEU A 44 -9.32 59.83 -31.39
CA LEU A 44 -9.72 60.11 -30.01
C LEU A 44 -9.25 61.50 -29.56
N ASP A 45 -10.18 62.28 -28.98
CA ASP A 45 -9.91 63.57 -28.34
C ASP A 45 -8.97 63.40 -27.13
N ALA A 46 -8.05 64.35 -26.94
CA ALA A 46 -7.13 64.45 -25.81
C ALA A 46 -7.82 64.30 -24.45
N LYS A 47 -9.05 64.83 -24.30
CA LYS A 47 -9.84 64.66 -23.08
C LYS A 47 -10.16 63.19 -22.80
N THR A 48 -10.51 62.44 -23.84
CA THR A 48 -10.85 61.01 -23.72
C THR A 48 -9.61 60.19 -23.34
N LEU A 49 -8.44 60.53 -23.87
CA LEU A 49 -7.18 59.87 -23.53
C LEU A 49 -6.77 60.13 -22.06
N ILE A 50 -6.99 61.35 -21.56
CA ILE A 50 -6.74 61.68 -20.15
C ILE A 50 -7.67 60.90 -19.23
N ASP A 51 -8.97 60.84 -19.56
CA ASP A 51 -9.95 60.07 -18.78
C ASP A 51 -9.59 58.57 -18.75
N MET A 52 -9.19 58.00 -19.89
CA MET A 52 -8.69 56.62 -19.97
C MET A 52 -7.42 56.40 -19.11
N PHE A 53 -6.50 57.36 -19.11
CA PHE A 53 -5.28 57.27 -18.30
C PHE A 53 -5.60 57.26 -16.79
N ILE A 54 -6.52 58.14 -16.35
CA ILE A 54 -6.97 58.21 -14.95
C ILE A 54 -7.66 56.92 -14.54
N GLU A 55 -8.52 56.36 -15.39
CA GLU A 55 -9.17 55.07 -15.13
C GLU A 55 -8.13 53.94 -14.94
N ARG A 56 -7.10 53.89 -15.81
CA ARG A 56 -6.03 52.89 -15.73
C ARG A 56 -5.15 53.06 -14.49
N GLN A 57 -4.85 54.30 -14.11
CA GLN A 57 -4.12 54.60 -12.87
C GLN A 57 -4.89 54.14 -11.62
N ASN A 58 -6.21 54.36 -11.60
CA ASN A 58 -7.07 53.89 -10.50
C ASN A 58 -7.10 52.37 -10.43
N TYR A 59 -7.23 51.69 -11.57
CA TYR A 59 -7.20 50.23 -11.62
C TYR A 59 -5.85 49.64 -11.19
N LEU A 60 -4.72 50.24 -11.61
CA LEU A 60 -3.38 49.85 -11.18
C LEU A 60 -3.25 49.93 -9.65
N THR A 61 -3.77 50.99 -9.05
CA THR A 61 -3.73 51.21 -7.60
C THR A 61 -4.48 50.10 -6.85
N GLN A 62 -5.64 49.68 -7.36
CA GLN A 62 -6.41 48.58 -6.78
C GLN A 62 -5.65 47.23 -6.90
N GLN A 63 -5.05 46.94 -8.05
CA GLN A 63 -4.30 45.70 -8.25
C GLN A 63 -3.06 45.61 -7.35
N ILE A 64 -2.35 46.73 -7.14
CA ILE A 64 -1.21 46.78 -6.20
C ILE A 64 -1.67 46.46 -4.77
N GLN A 65 -2.86 46.89 -4.36
CA GLN A 65 -3.41 46.60 -3.04
C GLN A 65 -3.73 45.09 -2.88
N ILE A 66 -4.30 44.45 -3.91
CA ILE A 66 -4.56 43.00 -3.91
C ILE A 66 -3.26 42.22 -3.82
N VAL A 67 -2.22 42.60 -4.58
CA VAL A 67 -0.91 41.94 -4.53
C VAL A 67 -0.29 42.02 -3.14
N ARG A 68 -0.41 43.18 -2.46
CA ARG A 68 0.06 43.32 -1.07
C ARG A 68 -0.69 42.39 -0.11
N GLN A 69 -2.00 42.24 -0.28
CA GLN A 69 -2.81 41.30 0.52
C GLN A 69 -2.40 39.84 0.26
N GLN A 70 -2.16 39.47 -1.00
CA GLN A 70 -1.67 38.13 -1.37
C GLN A 70 -0.30 37.85 -0.73
N GLN A 71 0.61 38.81 -0.75
CA GLN A 71 1.94 38.66 -0.16
C GLN A 71 1.87 38.45 1.36
N GLU A 72 0.98 39.17 2.07
CA GLU A 72 0.79 38.97 3.51
C GLU A 72 0.16 37.59 3.79
N LEU A 73 -0.80 37.15 2.98
CA LEU A 73 -1.41 35.82 3.12
C LEU A 73 -0.39 34.69 2.90
N GLU A 74 0.48 34.83 1.90
CA GLU A 74 1.58 33.89 1.65
C GLU A 74 2.55 33.83 2.84
N ARG A 75 2.86 34.98 3.44
CA ARG A 75 3.69 35.05 4.64
C ARG A 75 3.05 34.32 5.83
N GLN A 76 1.75 34.50 6.04
CA GLN A 76 1.01 33.81 7.09
C GLN A 76 0.93 32.30 6.85
N LEU A 77 0.70 31.88 5.61
CA LEU A 77 0.72 30.48 5.22
C LEU A 77 2.09 29.84 5.46
N GLN A 78 3.17 30.56 5.18
CA GLN A 78 4.52 30.05 5.43
C GLN A 78 4.79 29.84 6.92
N ILE A 79 4.40 30.81 7.76
CA ILE A 79 4.51 30.68 9.23
C ILE A 79 3.71 29.45 9.72
N LYS A 80 2.49 29.26 9.22
CA LYS A 80 1.65 28.11 9.60
C LYS A 80 2.23 26.78 9.14
N ARG A 81 2.83 26.72 7.94
CA ARG A 81 3.57 25.53 7.47
C ARG A 81 4.74 25.19 8.38
N ASP A 82 5.50 26.19 8.83
CA ASP A 82 6.62 25.99 9.74
C ASP A 82 6.16 25.50 11.13
N GLU A 83 5.01 25.99 11.63
CA GLU A 83 4.38 25.50 12.87
C GLU A 83 3.94 24.03 12.75
N ILE A 84 3.33 23.65 11.64
CA ILE A 84 2.92 22.26 11.37
C ILE A 84 4.16 21.36 11.32
N LEU A 85 5.23 21.77 10.64
CA LEU A 85 6.49 21.02 10.57
C LEU A 85 7.11 20.79 11.95
N LYS A 86 7.01 21.76 12.87
CA LYS A 86 7.47 21.61 14.26
C LYS A 86 6.61 20.59 15.01
N CYS A 87 5.29 20.64 14.87
CA CYS A 87 4.37 19.68 15.49
C CYS A 87 4.61 18.25 14.97
N ASP A 88 4.81 18.09 13.67
CA ASP A 88 5.10 16.80 13.04
C ASP A 88 6.40 16.19 13.56
N ARG A 89 7.45 17.00 13.76
CA ARG A 89 8.70 16.53 14.37
C ARG A 89 8.48 16.04 15.79
N ALA A 90 7.70 16.76 16.59
CA ALA A 90 7.37 16.36 17.96
C ALA A 90 6.57 15.05 18.00
N LEU A 91 5.58 14.89 17.11
CA LEU A 91 4.79 13.66 16.99
C LEU A 91 5.65 12.45 16.61
N ARG A 92 6.59 12.60 15.67
CA ARG A 92 7.52 11.51 15.30
C ARG A 92 8.42 11.08 16.45
N CYS A 93 8.90 12.04 17.24
CA CYS A 93 9.66 11.73 18.46
C CYS A 93 8.81 10.91 19.44
N LEU A 94 7.57 11.34 19.71
CA LEU A 94 6.65 10.61 20.59
C LEU A 94 6.32 9.21 20.09
N GLN A 95 6.10 9.04 18.78
CA GLN A 95 5.88 7.73 18.16
C GLN A 95 7.09 6.81 18.31
N THR A 96 8.30 7.35 18.16
CA THR A 96 9.54 6.58 18.35
C THR A 96 9.65 6.08 19.80
N TYR A 97 9.35 6.93 20.78
CA TYR A 97 9.33 6.53 22.19
C TYR A 97 8.27 5.47 22.48
N LEU A 98 7.08 5.59 21.89
CA LEU A 98 6.01 4.59 22.05
C LEU A 98 6.43 3.23 21.47
N LEU A 99 7.05 3.21 20.29
CA LEU A 99 7.53 1.99 19.66
C LEU A 99 8.58 1.28 20.51
N GLN A 100 9.53 2.04 21.06
CA GLN A 100 10.54 1.53 21.99
C GLN A 100 9.90 0.95 23.26
N ALA A 101 8.90 1.63 23.83
CA ALA A 101 8.17 1.13 24.99
C ALA A 101 7.43 -0.18 24.70
N VAL A 102 6.78 -0.29 23.54
CA VAL A 102 6.08 -1.51 23.10
C VAL A 102 7.06 -2.67 22.91
N GLN A 103 8.24 -2.43 22.35
CA GLN A 103 9.26 -3.46 22.16
C GLN A 103 9.78 -4.01 23.50
N VAL A 104 9.99 -3.13 24.48
CA VAL A 104 10.37 -3.53 25.85
C VAL A 104 9.26 -4.35 26.50
N LEU A 105 8.01 -3.91 26.39
CA LEU A 105 6.86 -4.62 26.96
C LEU A 105 6.67 -6.01 26.33
N SER A 106 6.75 -6.10 25.00
CA SER A 106 6.62 -7.36 24.25
C SER A 106 7.70 -8.37 24.67
N SER A 107 8.95 -7.91 24.81
CA SER A 107 10.06 -8.73 25.27
C SER A 107 9.83 -9.23 26.70
N ALA A 108 9.32 -8.38 27.59
CA ALA A 108 8.99 -8.76 28.97
C ALA A 108 7.85 -9.79 29.03
N VAL A 109 6.80 -9.60 28.24
CA VAL A 109 5.66 -10.54 28.16
C VAL A 109 6.11 -11.89 27.60
N TYR A 110 6.94 -11.90 26.55
CA TYR A 110 7.49 -13.14 25.99
C TYR A 110 8.29 -13.91 27.04
N GLN A 111 9.20 -13.25 27.75
CA GLN A 111 9.99 -13.87 28.81
C GLN A 111 9.12 -14.39 29.96
N ALA A 112 8.07 -13.66 30.34
CA ALA A 112 7.13 -14.10 31.36
C ALA A 112 6.36 -15.36 30.93
N ARG A 113 5.94 -15.45 29.65
CA ARG A 113 5.28 -16.63 29.08
C ARG A 113 6.21 -17.84 29.04
N GLU A 114 7.45 -17.67 28.60
CA GLU A 114 8.47 -18.73 28.62
C GLU A 114 8.72 -19.24 30.04
N LYS A 115 8.83 -18.33 31.02
CA LYS A 115 8.99 -18.69 32.43
C LYS A 115 7.79 -19.50 32.94
N LEU A 116 6.56 -19.09 32.59
CA LEU A 116 5.35 -19.82 32.97
C LEU A 116 5.30 -21.21 32.32
N ALA A 117 5.69 -21.34 31.05
CA ALA A 117 5.77 -22.61 30.34
C ALA A 117 6.78 -23.56 31.00
N ASN A 118 7.95 -23.05 31.37
CA ASN A 118 8.98 -23.83 32.06
C ASN A 118 8.53 -24.28 33.46
N ILE A 119 7.84 -23.42 34.22
CA ILE A 119 7.24 -23.79 35.51
C ILE A 119 6.19 -24.89 35.34
N ARG A 120 5.35 -24.82 34.29
CA ARG A 120 4.35 -25.85 33.99
C ARG A 120 4.98 -27.19 33.64
N ARG A 121 6.05 -27.20 32.82
CA ARG A 121 6.79 -28.43 32.48
C ARG A 121 7.53 -29.01 33.69
N ALA A 122 7.99 -28.18 34.62
CA ALA A 122 8.66 -28.66 35.82
C ALA A 122 7.72 -29.46 36.74
N LYS A 123 6.41 -29.18 36.76
CA LYS A 123 5.43 -29.91 37.59
C LYS A 123 5.29 -31.40 37.24
N THR A 124 5.73 -31.86 36.07
CA THR A 124 5.53 -33.24 35.57
C THR A 124 6.73 -34.17 35.75
N PHE A 125 7.83 -33.75 36.40
CA PHE A 125 9.03 -34.58 36.57
C PHE A 125 9.38 -34.86 38.05
N PRO A 126 10.01 -36.01 38.37
CA PRO A 126 10.44 -36.33 39.72
C PRO A 126 11.36 -35.24 40.30
N SER A 127 11.24 -35.02 41.61
CA SER A 127 11.81 -33.93 42.41
C SER A 127 13.28 -33.57 42.12
N GLU A 128 14.10 -34.54 41.72
CA GLU A 128 15.51 -34.34 41.39
C GLU A 128 15.73 -33.55 40.08
N THR A 129 14.85 -33.74 39.10
CA THR A 129 14.90 -33.01 37.82
C THR A 129 14.41 -31.57 37.99
N ILE A 130 13.44 -31.35 38.88
CA ILE A 130 12.94 -30.03 39.27
C ILE A 130 14.05 -29.20 39.93
N ILE A 131 14.85 -29.80 40.83
CA ILE A 131 15.98 -29.12 41.48
C ILE A 131 17.02 -28.69 40.44
N ARG A 132 17.30 -29.55 39.45
CA ARG A 132 18.26 -29.28 38.38
C ARG A 132 17.78 -28.16 37.44
N TYR A 133 16.49 -28.13 37.10
CA TYR A 133 15.88 -27.03 36.33
C TYR A 133 15.72 -25.73 37.15
N ALA A 134 15.44 -25.83 38.45
CA ALA A 134 15.38 -24.67 39.35
C ALA A 134 16.76 -24.01 39.51
N HIS A 135 17.84 -24.81 39.57
CA HIS A 135 19.21 -24.30 39.57
C HIS A 135 19.59 -23.63 38.24
N GLN A 136 19.19 -24.21 37.10
CA GLN A 136 19.41 -23.58 35.79
C GLN A 136 18.60 -22.27 35.66
N LEU A 137 17.35 -22.24 36.09
CA LEU A 137 16.52 -21.04 36.14
C LEU A 137 17.09 -19.97 37.09
N ALA A 138 17.62 -20.35 38.26
CA ALA A 138 18.26 -19.42 39.19
C ALA A 138 19.59 -18.88 38.65
N SER A 139 20.34 -19.66 37.87
CA SER A 139 21.58 -19.21 37.24
C SER A 139 21.35 -18.22 36.08
N CYS A 140 20.19 -18.29 35.42
CA CYS A 140 19.82 -17.39 34.33
C CYS A 140 19.20 -16.07 34.80
N TYR A 141 18.83 -15.96 36.07
CA TYR A 141 18.27 -14.74 36.67
C TYR A 141 19.04 -14.38 37.94
N SER A 142 19.82 -13.31 37.85
CA SER A 142 20.53 -12.63 38.93
C SER A 142 19.81 -12.66 40.29
N THR A 143 20.11 -13.66 41.13
CA THR A 143 19.89 -13.56 42.57
C THR A 143 21.20 -13.10 43.20
N ILE A 144 21.20 -11.88 43.73
CA ILE A 144 22.28 -11.38 44.58
C ILE A 144 22.40 -12.32 45.79
N ALA A 145 23.62 -12.78 46.06
CA ALA A 145 23.91 -13.57 47.25
C ALA A 145 23.74 -12.70 48.51
N PRO A 146 23.26 -13.25 49.64
CA PRO A 146 23.17 -12.50 50.90
C PRO A 146 24.54 -11.94 51.33
N ASP A 147 24.55 -10.75 51.93
CA ASP A 147 25.78 -9.99 52.25
C ASP A 147 26.76 -10.72 53.19
N ASN A 148 26.32 -11.79 53.86
CA ASN A 148 27.13 -12.57 54.79
C ASN A 148 27.85 -13.78 54.15
N TRP A 149 27.73 -14.00 52.84
CA TRP A 149 28.40 -15.11 52.15
C TRP A 149 29.83 -14.74 51.73
N GLN A 150 30.82 -15.51 52.19
CA GLN A 150 32.22 -15.31 51.84
C GLN A 150 32.71 -16.24 50.72
N GLN A 151 33.78 -15.80 50.04
CA GLN A 151 34.37 -16.52 48.91
C GLN A 151 34.96 -17.86 49.36
N GLY A 152 34.36 -18.97 48.89
CA GLY A 152 34.75 -20.33 49.27
C GLY A 152 33.76 -21.06 50.18
N ASP A 153 32.62 -20.45 50.57
CA ASP A 153 31.57 -21.15 51.33
C ASP A 153 30.96 -22.29 50.50
N LEU A 154 30.94 -23.50 51.07
CA LEU A 154 30.44 -24.73 50.45
C LEU A 154 28.96 -24.67 50.04
N ARG A 155 28.20 -23.71 50.59
CA ARG A 155 26.80 -23.45 50.19
C ARG A 155 26.65 -22.65 48.89
N ARG A 156 27.76 -22.24 48.26
CA ARG A 156 27.78 -21.43 47.02
C ARG A 156 27.99 -22.32 45.78
N PRO A 157 26.99 -22.52 44.91
CA PRO A 157 27.13 -23.49 43.82
C PRO A 157 27.72 -22.95 42.49
N TYR A 158 27.89 -21.63 42.26
CA TYR A 158 28.36 -21.04 40.97
C TYR A 158 28.94 -19.59 41.11
N PRO A 159 29.29 -18.89 39.99
CA PRO A 159 30.62 -18.64 39.42
C PRO A 159 31.26 -17.31 39.91
N THR A 160 32.36 -16.85 39.30
CA THR A 160 33.19 -15.76 39.85
C THR A 160 32.68 -14.35 39.52
N ASN A 161 33.24 -13.32 40.19
CA ASN A 161 32.84 -11.91 40.03
C ASN A 161 33.00 -11.34 38.61
N ILE A 162 33.78 -11.98 37.75
CA ILE A 162 33.92 -11.61 36.33
C ILE A 162 32.69 -12.08 35.53
N ASP A 163 32.11 -13.22 35.90
CA ASP A 163 30.98 -13.85 35.20
C ASP A 163 29.65 -13.14 35.50
N MET A 164 29.51 -12.63 36.73
CA MET A 164 28.32 -11.86 37.13
C MET A 164 28.31 -10.43 36.58
N ARG A 165 29.48 -9.81 36.37
CA ARG A 165 29.58 -8.42 35.87
C ARG A 165 29.28 -8.27 34.37
N ARG A 166 29.09 -9.36 33.62
CA ARG A 166 28.90 -9.34 32.16
C ARG A 166 27.49 -9.71 31.70
N GLY A 167 26.48 -9.58 32.57
CA GLY A 167 25.08 -9.78 32.21
C GLY A 167 24.57 -8.84 31.10
N LEU A 168 23.69 -9.36 30.24
CA LEU A 168 23.24 -8.74 28.98
C LEU A 168 22.64 -7.33 29.16
N LEU A 169 21.98 -7.06 30.29
CA LEU A 169 21.38 -5.74 30.58
C LEU A 169 22.41 -4.64 30.83
N GLY A 170 23.59 -4.97 31.37
CA GLY A 170 24.69 -4.02 31.52
C GLY A 170 25.27 -3.55 30.17
N ARG A 171 25.24 -4.43 29.16
CA ARG A 171 25.69 -4.11 27.79
C ARG A 171 24.73 -3.15 27.06
N ILE A 172 23.43 -3.24 27.36
CA ILE A 172 22.40 -2.38 26.75
C ILE A 172 22.46 -0.97 27.35
N SER A 173 22.70 -0.85 28.66
CA SER A 173 22.93 0.43 29.34
C SER A 173 24.13 1.19 28.75
N GLU A 174 25.26 0.52 28.51
CA GLU A 174 26.44 1.17 27.91
C GLU A 174 26.22 1.57 26.45
N GLN A 175 25.52 0.78 25.64
CA GLN A 175 25.25 1.16 24.25
C GLN A 175 24.31 2.37 24.15
N ILE A 176 23.37 2.51 25.09
CA ILE A 176 22.50 3.69 25.18
C ILE A 176 23.30 4.90 25.69
N LEU A 177 24.16 4.71 26.70
CA LEU A 177 25.01 5.79 27.25
C LEU A 177 26.08 6.26 26.27
N GLN A 178 26.72 5.35 25.52
CA GLN A 178 27.68 5.67 24.46
C GLN A 178 27.02 6.36 23.26
N ARG A 179 25.78 5.98 22.88
CA ARG A 179 25.02 6.70 21.83
C ARG A 179 24.59 8.10 22.27
N GLN A 180 24.19 8.28 23.54
CA GLN A 180 23.88 9.60 24.08
C GLN A 180 25.13 10.48 24.19
N GLN A 181 26.28 9.92 24.57
CA GLN A 181 27.55 10.66 24.59
C GLN A 181 28.05 10.99 23.18
N GLN A 182 27.95 10.10 22.19
CA GLN A 182 28.30 10.41 20.79
C GLN A 182 27.40 11.50 20.18
N GLN A 183 26.10 11.53 20.51
CA GLN A 183 25.21 12.62 20.08
C GLN A 183 25.54 13.96 20.75
N GLN A 184 26.00 13.97 22.01
CA GLN A 184 26.49 15.19 22.66
C GLN A 184 27.83 15.68 22.08
N PHE A 185 28.77 14.78 21.76
CA PHE A 185 30.07 15.16 21.18
C PHE A 185 29.99 15.73 19.76
N THR A 186 28.91 15.46 19.02
CA THR A 186 28.71 16.00 17.66
C THR A 186 28.14 17.43 17.68
N ILE A 187 27.61 17.89 18.82
CA ILE A 187 27.07 19.25 18.99
C ILE A 187 28.15 20.23 19.48
N SER A 188 29.28 19.74 20.01
CA SER A 188 30.30 20.57 20.68
C SER A 188 31.67 20.64 19.99
N ASN A 189 31.79 20.30 18.69
CA ASN A 189 33.03 20.54 17.93
C ASN A 189 32.75 20.91 16.45
N PRO A 190 32.73 22.21 16.09
CA PRO A 190 32.98 22.60 14.70
C PRO A 190 34.50 22.55 14.48
N MET A 191 34.95 21.63 13.64
CA MET A 191 36.37 21.56 13.29
C MET A 191 36.78 22.82 12.51
N VAL A 192 37.82 23.45 13.02
CA VAL A 192 38.54 24.59 12.49
C VAL A 192 39.11 24.26 11.10
N THR A 193 38.73 25.05 10.08
CA THR A 193 39.54 25.26 8.89
C THR A 193 39.97 26.73 8.84
N SER A 194 41.28 26.90 8.78
CA SER A 194 42.05 28.15 8.79
C SER A 194 41.71 29.10 7.63
N ALA A 195 41.39 30.36 7.96
CA ALA A 195 41.70 31.53 7.13
C ALA A 195 41.90 32.76 8.03
N THR A 196 43.15 33.21 8.13
CA THR A 196 43.59 34.49 8.70
C THR A 196 43.00 35.68 7.95
N VAL A 197 42.63 36.76 8.66
CA VAL A 197 42.98 38.19 8.42
C VAL A 197 42.31 39.07 9.51
N VAL A 198 43.15 39.77 10.30
CA VAL A 198 43.14 41.19 10.77
C VAL A 198 41.76 41.87 10.99
N ASP A 199 41.39 42.50 12.11
CA ASP A 199 42.10 43.52 12.90
C ASP A 199 41.45 43.74 14.30
N SER A 200 42.25 44.39 15.13
CA SER A 200 42.13 44.81 16.52
C SER A 200 41.19 45.99 16.81
N SER A 201 40.49 45.93 17.96
CA SER A 201 40.27 47.08 18.86
C SER A 201 39.92 46.60 20.29
N ALA A 202 40.60 47.17 21.27
CA ALA A 202 40.68 46.80 22.70
C ALA A 202 39.49 47.37 23.54
N PRO A 203 39.50 47.40 24.92
CA PRO A 203 40.34 46.75 25.93
C PRO A 203 39.63 46.13 27.17
N GLN A 204 40.41 45.31 27.89
CA GLN A 204 40.54 45.14 29.37
C GLN A 204 39.39 44.66 30.30
N ASN A 205 39.63 43.47 30.87
CA ASN A 205 39.58 43.07 32.30
C ASN A 205 38.55 43.70 33.26
N ILE A 206 37.74 42.84 33.91
CA ILE A 206 37.55 42.80 35.38
C ILE A 206 37.13 41.38 35.84
N SER A 207 37.75 40.97 36.94
CA SER A 207 37.57 39.82 37.83
C SER A 207 36.12 39.48 38.25
N SER A 208 35.79 38.18 38.39
CA SER A 208 35.46 37.59 39.71
C SER A 208 35.05 36.11 39.64
N SER A 209 35.41 35.41 40.71
CA SER A 209 35.26 33.99 41.03
C SER A 209 33.81 33.57 41.33
N TYR A 210 33.46 32.33 40.96
CA TYR A 210 32.28 31.63 41.48
C TYR A 210 32.65 30.25 42.04
N THR A 211 32.32 30.05 43.32
CA THR A 211 32.26 28.77 44.03
C THR A 211 30.81 28.24 44.01
N PRO A 212 30.58 26.91 44.02
CA PRO A 212 29.22 26.35 44.02
C PRO A 212 28.72 26.10 45.45
N VAL A 213 27.48 26.52 45.72
CA VAL A 213 26.75 26.22 46.97
C VAL A 213 25.73 25.12 46.71
N THR A 214 25.88 24.01 47.41
CA THR A 214 24.90 22.94 47.60
C THR A 214 23.79 23.37 48.57
N THR A 215 22.53 23.05 48.26
CA THR A 215 21.45 23.02 49.26
C THR A 215 20.64 21.73 49.14
N ALA A 216 20.50 21.06 50.28
CA ALA A 216 19.68 19.87 50.50
C ALA A 216 18.29 20.27 51.01
N VAL A 217 17.26 19.46 50.69
CA VAL A 217 15.95 19.52 51.34
C VAL A 217 15.54 18.12 51.80
N ARG A 218 15.10 18.05 53.07
CA ARG A 218 14.74 16.87 53.88
C ARG A 218 13.32 16.33 53.59
N PRO A 219 13.00 15.08 54.02
CA PRO A 219 11.70 14.45 53.85
C PRO A 219 10.75 14.75 55.03
N VAL A 220 9.43 14.67 54.79
CA VAL A 220 8.37 14.74 55.81
C VAL A 220 7.63 13.39 55.87
N LYS A 221 7.41 12.91 57.10
CA LYS A 221 6.64 11.70 57.48
C LYS A 221 5.14 12.00 57.55
N HIS A 222 4.29 11.02 57.29
CA HIS A 222 3.06 10.80 58.06
C HIS A 222 2.69 9.31 58.11
N ASP A 223 2.14 8.92 59.26
CA ASP A 223 1.93 7.58 59.79
C ASP A 223 0.70 6.83 59.25
N ALA A 224 0.73 5.52 59.47
CA ALA A 224 -0.33 4.54 59.23
C ALA A 224 -1.14 4.24 60.50
N THR A 225 -2.43 3.97 60.36
CA THR A 225 -3.34 3.10 61.14
C THR A 225 -4.69 3.14 60.39
N SER A 226 -5.59 2.17 60.30
CA SER A 226 -5.82 0.79 60.79
C SER A 226 -7.11 0.34 60.06
N PHE A 227 -7.23 -0.92 59.62
CA PHE A 227 -8.35 -1.85 59.93
C PHE A 227 -8.28 -3.13 59.08
N ALA A 228 -8.83 -4.20 59.64
CA ALA A 228 -8.40 -5.59 59.53
C ALA A 228 -9.22 -6.47 58.56
N LEU A 229 -8.78 -7.75 58.50
CA LEU A 229 -9.39 -8.92 57.88
C LEU A 229 -10.86 -9.19 58.29
N ASP A 230 -11.59 -9.90 57.40
CA ASP A 230 -12.38 -11.13 57.67
C ASP A 230 -12.75 -11.75 56.29
N ILE A 231 -12.26 -12.94 55.91
CA ILE A 231 -12.79 -14.30 56.14
C ILE A 231 -14.29 -14.45 55.83
N PHE A 232 -14.63 -15.14 54.74
CA PHE A 232 -15.54 -16.30 54.77
C PHE A 232 -15.42 -17.18 53.51
N SER A 233 -15.47 -18.48 53.80
CA SER A 233 -15.41 -19.69 52.97
C SER A 233 -16.75 -20.09 52.33
N SER A 234 -16.70 -20.79 51.20
CA SER A 234 -17.47 -22.02 50.87
C SER A 234 -17.14 -22.39 49.41
N THR A 235 -16.47 -23.50 49.05
CA THR A 235 -16.82 -24.94 49.07
C THR A 235 -18.18 -25.29 48.46
N ASN A 236 -18.11 -25.94 47.29
CA ASN A 236 -18.84 -27.15 46.85
C ASN A 236 -18.38 -27.38 45.39
N GLU A 237 -17.45 -28.29 45.09
CA GLU A 237 -17.66 -29.74 44.94
C GLU A 237 -19.04 -30.09 44.38
N ASP A 238 -19.05 -30.52 43.11
CA ASP A 238 -19.72 -31.78 42.76
C ASP A 238 -19.05 -32.42 41.55
N THR A 239 -18.58 -33.63 41.82
CA THR A 239 -18.03 -34.64 40.93
C THR A 239 -19.10 -35.22 40.01
N ASN A 240 -18.71 -35.64 38.80
CA ASN A 240 -19.19 -36.94 38.31
C ASN A 240 -18.20 -37.58 37.31
N HIS A 241 -17.79 -38.79 37.70
CA HIS A 241 -16.94 -39.73 36.98
C HIS A 241 -17.78 -40.63 36.05
N SER A 242 -17.19 -41.02 34.91
CA SER A 242 -17.22 -42.39 34.34
C SER A 242 -16.30 -42.42 33.11
N ASN A 243 -15.04 -42.88 33.17
CA ASN A 243 -14.49 -44.25 33.21
C ASN A 243 -14.74 -45.13 31.95
N PHE A 244 -13.66 -45.87 31.61
CA PHE A 244 -13.43 -46.94 30.61
C PHE A 244 -13.08 -46.49 29.18
N SER A 245 -12.02 -47.00 28.51
CA SER A 245 -10.96 -47.95 28.89
C SER A 245 -9.84 -47.96 27.85
N SER A 246 -8.65 -48.29 28.34
CA SER A 246 -7.38 -48.62 27.70
C SER A 246 -7.41 -49.75 26.66
N SER A 247 -6.52 -49.68 25.67
CA SER A 247 -5.52 -50.73 25.46
C SER A 247 -4.38 -50.22 24.56
N ASP A 248 -3.20 -50.11 25.16
CA ASP A 248 -1.90 -50.03 24.49
C ASP A 248 -1.62 -51.29 23.67
N THR A 249 -0.93 -51.14 22.54
CA THR A 249 0.19 -52.01 22.18
C THR A 249 1.21 -51.22 21.36
N ASP A 250 2.42 -51.13 21.94
CA ASP A 250 3.67 -50.74 21.32
C ASP A 250 3.99 -51.52 20.04
N SER A 251 4.49 -50.82 19.02
CA SER A 251 5.72 -51.21 18.31
C SER A 251 6.15 -50.14 17.30
N ASN A 252 7.25 -49.45 17.61
CA ASN A 252 8.12 -48.81 16.62
C ASN A 252 9.05 -49.92 16.08
N PRO A 253 9.48 -49.95 14.79
CA PRO A 253 10.45 -48.95 14.35
C PRO A 253 10.45 -48.56 12.85
N THR A 254 11.21 -47.50 12.57
CA THR A 254 11.94 -47.18 11.32
C THR A 254 11.22 -46.61 10.09
N LYS A 255 11.47 -45.31 9.89
CA LYS A 255 11.69 -44.58 8.62
C LYS A 255 11.31 -45.32 7.32
N GLN A 256 10.19 -44.93 6.74
CA GLN A 256 10.01 -44.85 5.29
C GLN A 256 9.22 -43.60 4.97
N HIS A 257 9.74 -42.81 4.03
CA HIS A 257 9.06 -41.69 3.42
C HIS A 257 7.80 -42.21 2.71
N SER A 258 6.64 -42.10 3.36
CA SER A 258 5.36 -42.42 2.76
C SER A 258 4.88 -41.23 1.94
N ASN A 259 4.86 -41.44 0.62
CA ASN A 259 4.17 -40.65 -0.38
C ASN A 259 2.83 -40.11 0.15
N ILE A 260 2.76 -38.78 0.34
CA ILE A 260 1.48 -38.09 0.42
C ILE A 260 0.96 -38.05 -1.01
N THR A 261 0.10 -39.00 -1.35
CA THR A 261 -0.75 -38.92 -2.53
C THR A 261 -1.54 -37.61 -2.44
N PHE A 262 -1.21 -36.65 -3.31
CA PHE A 262 -2.01 -35.46 -3.57
C PHE A 262 -3.40 -35.93 -4.03
N MET A 263 -4.33 -36.06 -3.07
CA MET A 263 -5.75 -36.02 -3.36
C MET A 263 -6.06 -34.57 -3.74
N ALA A 264 -5.82 -34.24 -5.01
CA ALA A 264 -6.39 -33.04 -5.61
C ALA A 264 -7.89 -33.08 -5.31
N SER A 265 -8.37 -32.16 -4.48
CA SER A 265 -9.81 -31.98 -4.32
C SER A 265 -10.32 -31.57 -5.70
N MET A 266 -10.89 -32.54 -6.43
CA MET A 266 -11.58 -32.27 -7.68
C MET A 266 -12.71 -31.32 -7.35
N ILE A 267 -12.51 -30.05 -7.68
CA ILE A 267 -13.61 -29.11 -7.89
C ILE A 267 -14.54 -29.82 -8.88
N PRO A 268 -15.82 -30.04 -8.56
CA PRO A 268 -16.71 -30.77 -9.44
C PRO A 268 -16.67 -30.11 -10.83
N HIS A 269 -16.21 -30.86 -11.82
CA HIS A 269 -16.37 -30.53 -13.24
C HIS A 269 -17.87 -30.53 -13.52
N ASN A 270 -18.52 -29.40 -13.21
CA ASN A 270 -19.90 -29.19 -13.59
C ASN A 270 -19.86 -28.92 -15.08
N ASP A 271 -20.07 -29.99 -15.84
CA ASP A 271 -20.04 -30.11 -17.28
C ASP A 271 -21.24 -29.39 -17.92
N LYS A 272 -21.42 -28.11 -17.58
CA LYS A 272 -22.18 -27.17 -18.40
C LYS A 272 -21.21 -26.67 -19.45
N THR A 273 -21.48 -26.97 -20.71
CA THR A 273 -20.76 -26.43 -21.87
C THR A 273 -20.54 -24.93 -21.66
N LEU A 274 -19.29 -24.54 -21.41
CA LEU A 274 -18.91 -23.15 -21.25
C LEU A 274 -19.27 -22.39 -22.52
N THR A 275 -19.94 -21.26 -22.37
CA THR A 275 -20.20 -20.26 -23.42
C THR A 275 -19.63 -18.91 -23.00
N LEU A 276 -19.66 -17.92 -23.91
CA LEU A 276 -19.28 -16.54 -23.61
C LEU A 276 -20.10 -15.92 -22.48
N ASP A 277 -21.35 -16.36 -22.32
CA ASP A 277 -22.25 -15.93 -21.25
C ASP A 277 -22.01 -16.66 -19.92
N SER A 278 -21.02 -17.56 -19.85
CA SER A 278 -20.68 -18.25 -18.60
C SER A 278 -20.23 -17.23 -17.56
N ARG A 279 -20.92 -17.24 -16.42
CA ARG A 279 -20.62 -16.37 -15.28
C ARG A 279 -20.11 -17.19 -14.09
N VAL A 280 -19.39 -16.52 -13.21
CA VAL A 280 -19.11 -16.97 -11.85
C VAL A 280 -19.93 -16.13 -10.88
N THR A 281 -20.56 -16.78 -9.90
CA THR A 281 -21.36 -16.12 -8.87
C THR A 281 -20.50 -15.90 -7.64
N PHE A 282 -20.60 -14.71 -7.05
CA PHE A 282 -19.94 -14.35 -5.80
C PHE A 282 -20.82 -14.69 -4.60
N HIS A 283 -20.23 -14.69 -3.40
CA HIS A 283 -20.99 -14.90 -2.16
C HIS A 283 -21.95 -13.75 -1.81
N ASP A 284 -21.84 -12.59 -2.48
CA ASP A 284 -22.77 -11.46 -2.36
C ASP A 284 -23.96 -11.54 -3.35
N ASN A 285 -24.10 -12.66 -4.08
CA ASN A 285 -25.10 -12.93 -5.13
C ASN A 285 -24.95 -12.12 -6.42
N ASN A 286 -23.93 -11.27 -6.56
CA ASN A 286 -23.57 -10.72 -7.86
C ASN A 286 -22.88 -11.79 -8.72
N SER A 287 -22.76 -11.55 -10.03
CA SER A 287 -22.08 -12.47 -10.93
C SER A 287 -21.26 -11.75 -11.99
N MET A 288 -20.11 -12.34 -12.34
CA MET A 288 -19.14 -11.78 -13.27
C MET A 288 -18.92 -12.74 -14.45
N PRO A 289 -18.83 -12.24 -15.70
CA PRO A 289 -18.44 -13.06 -16.85
C PRO A 289 -17.05 -13.68 -16.64
N ARG A 290 -16.83 -14.89 -17.16
CA ARG A 290 -15.53 -15.58 -17.00
C ARG A 290 -14.43 -15.07 -17.94
N LEU A 291 -14.80 -14.53 -19.08
CA LEU A 291 -13.88 -13.93 -20.05
C LEU A 291 -14.10 -12.42 -20.10
N GLY A 292 -13.02 -11.65 -19.94
CA GLY A 292 -13.06 -10.20 -20.06
C GLY A 292 -11.92 -9.63 -20.89
N LEU A 293 -11.96 -8.31 -21.08
CA LEU A 293 -10.96 -7.54 -21.78
C LEU A 293 -10.16 -6.69 -20.80
N GLY A 294 -8.86 -6.97 -20.66
CA GLY A 294 -7.94 -6.11 -19.93
C GLY A 294 -7.56 -4.88 -20.75
N THR A 295 -7.30 -3.74 -20.09
CA THR A 295 -7.01 -2.45 -20.77
C THR A 295 -5.64 -1.85 -20.45
N TRP A 296 -4.85 -2.49 -19.59
CA TRP A 296 -3.51 -2.02 -19.21
C TRP A 296 -2.53 -1.97 -20.41
N ARG A 297 -1.64 -0.96 -20.42
CA ARG A 297 -0.63 -0.73 -21.48
C ARG A 297 -1.22 -0.76 -22.89
N SER A 298 -2.40 -0.16 -23.04
CA SER A 298 -2.96 0.14 -24.34
C SER A 298 -2.36 1.46 -24.84
N GLU A 299 -2.08 1.52 -26.13
CA GLU A 299 -1.68 2.77 -26.76
C GLU A 299 -2.83 3.80 -26.64
N PRO A 300 -2.53 5.07 -26.37
CA PRO A 300 -3.54 6.12 -26.34
C PRO A 300 -4.36 6.16 -27.64
N GLY A 301 -5.68 6.33 -27.51
CA GLY A 301 -6.62 6.41 -28.64
C GLY A 301 -7.02 5.07 -29.25
N LYS A 302 -6.59 3.93 -28.69
CA LYS A 302 -6.97 2.59 -29.17
C LYS A 302 -8.02 1.91 -28.31
N VAL A 303 -8.18 2.31 -27.05
CA VAL A 303 -9.01 1.58 -26.07
C VAL A 303 -10.49 1.75 -26.36
N GLN A 304 -10.92 2.95 -26.73
CA GLN A 304 -12.32 3.23 -27.07
C GLN A 304 -12.83 2.28 -28.17
N ASN A 305 -12.08 2.21 -29.29
CA ASN A 305 -12.47 1.40 -30.44
C ASN A 305 -12.55 -0.10 -30.09
N ILE A 306 -11.55 -0.63 -29.38
CA ILE A 306 -11.53 -2.05 -29.06
C ILE A 306 -12.61 -2.43 -28.04
N VAL A 307 -12.92 -1.56 -27.08
CA VAL A 307 -14.02 -1.78 -26.12
C VAL A 307 -15.36 -1.80 -26.86
N ARG A 308 -15.60 -0.84 -27.75
CA ARG A 308 -16.81 -0.80 -28.56
C ARG A 308 -16.96 -2.07 -29.42
N GLU A 309 -15.90 -2.46 -30.12
CA GLU A 309 -15.91 -3.66 -30.95
C GLU A 309 -16.15 -4.93 -30.13
N ALA A 310 -15.55 -5.02 -28.95
CA ALA A 310 -15.73 -6.15 -28.04
C ALA A 310 -17.20 -6.32 -27.62
N ILE A 311 -17.91 -5.22 -27.36
CA ILE A 311 -19.32 -5.24 -26.96
C ILE A 311 -20.21 -5.62 -28.14
N LEU A 312 -20.07 -4.94 -29.27
CA LEU A 312 -20.99 -5.02 -30.41
C LEU A 312 -20.79 -6.26 -31.27
N ASN A 313 -19.54 -6.64 -31.51
CA ASN A 313 -19.21 -7.66 -32.53
C ASN A 313 -18.81 -9.00 -31.93
N HIS A 314 -18.23 -8.99 -30.72
CA HIS A 314 -17.64 -10.21 -30.12
C HIS A 314 -18.28 -10.62 -28.79
N GLY A 315 -19.32 -9.92 -28.34
CA GLY A 315 -20.14 -10.32 -27.18
C GLY A 315 -19.47 -10.18 -25.80
N TYR A 316 -18.33 -9.50 -25.68
CA TYR A 316 -17.68 -9.29 -24.39
C TYR A 316 -18.57 -8.48 -23.45
N ARG A 317 -18.60 -8.89 -22.18
CA ARG A 317 -19.37 -8.22 -21.12
C ARG A 317 -18.53 -7.86 -19.90
N LEU A 318 -17.27 -8.29 -19.79
CA LEU A 318 -16.37 -7.92 -18.69
C LEU A 318 -15.24 -7.02 -19.20
N PHE A 319 -15.05 -5.87 -18.57
CA PHE A 319 -13.97 -4.92 -18.87
C PHE A 319 -13.18 -4.61 -17.60
N ASP A 320 -11.87 -4.84 -17.66
CA ASP A 320 -10.94 -4.58 -16.57
C ASP A 320 -10.09 -3.33 -16.84
N GLY A 321 -10.30 -2.32 -16.00
CA GLY A 321 -9.56 -1.07 -15.97
C GLY A 321 -8.85 -0.86 -14.63
N ALA A 322 -8.21 0.28 -14.48
CA ALA A 322 -7.70 0.79 -13.21
C ALA A 322 -7.48 2.29 -13.32
N TRP A 323 -7.63 3.02 -12.21
CA TRP A 323 -7.39 4.46 -12.16
C TRP A 323 -6.01 4.85 -12.72
N ILE A 324 -4.97 4.08 -12.38
CA ILE A 324 -3.59 4.34 -12.77
C ILE A 324 -3.29 4.08 -14.26
N TYR A 325 -4.17 3.39 -14.99
CA TYR A 325 -3.94 3.10 -16.41
C TYR A 325 -4.12 4.36 -17.28
N GLN A 326 -4.72 5.42 -16.72
CA GLN A 326 -4.92 6.73 -17.38
C GLN A 326 -5.77 6.68 -18.65
N ASN A 327 -6.49 5.58 -18.87
CA ASN A 327 -7.33 5.35 -20.05
C ASN A 327 -8.80 5.00 -19.71
N GLU A 328 -9.23 5.16 -18.44
CA GLU A 328 -10.63 4.94 -18.05
C GLU A 328 -11.63 5.78 -18.85
N HIS A 329 -11.21 6.98 -19.28
CA HIS A 329 -12.03 7.84 -20.14
C HIS A 329 -12.28 7.22 -21.53
N GLU A 330 -11.28 6.52 -22.10
CA GLU A 330 -11.45 5.81 -23.37
C GLU A 330 -12.35 4.58 -23.19
N VAL A 331 -12.22 3.86 -22.07
CA VAL A 331 -13.12 2.74 -21.74
C VAL A 331 -14.56 3.23 -21.63
N GLY A 332 -14.78 4.32 -20.89
CA GLY A 332 -16.09 4.96 -20.76
C GLY A 332 -16.66 5.35 -22.12
N ASN A 333 -15.90 6.06 -22.94
CA ASN A 333 -16.34 6.44 -24.29
C ASN A 333 -16.70 5.22 -25.15
N GLY A 334 -15.92 4.15 -25.11
CA GLY A 334 -16.19 2.92 -25.87
C GLY A 334 -17.46 2.21 -25.41
N ILE A 335 -17.74 2.21 -24.10
CA ILE A 335 -18.99 1.68 -23.54
C ILE A 335 -20.17 2.53 -24.00
N HIS A 336 -20.13 3.85 -23.83
CA HIS A 336 -21.22 4.75 -24.21
C HIS A 336 -21.54 4.65 -25.70
N GLU A 337 -20.51 4.68 -26.55
CA GLU A 337 -20.68 4.53 -27.99
C GLU A 337 -21.29 3.17 -28.36
N ALA A 338 -20.90 2.09 -27.69
CA ALA A 338 -21.49 0.77 -27.90
C ALA A 338 -22.95 0.69 -27.44
N LEU A 339 -23.29 1.28 -26.28
CA LEU A 339 -24.66 1.30 -25.78
C LEU A 339 -25.58 2.07 -26.73
N GLU A 340 -25.13 3.25 -27.21
CA GLU A 340 -25.84 4.05 -28.21
C GLU A 340 -26.02 3.27 -29.54
N GLN A 341 -24.95 2.67 -30.06
CA GLN A 341 -24.99 1.92 -31.33
C GLN A 341 -25.76 0.61 -31.24
N SER A 342 -25.85 -0.01 -30.06
CA SER A 342 -26.60 -1.25 -29.86
C SER A 342 -28.12 -1.07 -29.99
N GLN A 343 -28.61 0.18 -30.00
CA GLN A 343 -30.04 0.51 -30.07
C GLN A 343 -30.88 -0.23 -29.01
N GLY A 344 -30.31 -0.40 -27.81
CA GLY A 344 -30.95 -1.06 -26.67
C GLY A 344 -30.78 -2.59 -26.61
N ALA A 345 -30.04 -3.18 -27.57
CA ALA A 345 -29.69 -4.60 -27.53
C ALA A 345 -28.68 -4.94 -26.41
N VAL A 346 -27.87 -3.97 -25.99
CA VAL A 346 -26.99 -4.09 -24.83
C VAL A 346 -27.29 -2.93 -23.89
N LYS A 347 -27.47 -3.24 -22.61
CA LYS A 347 -27.71 -2.26 -21.55
C LYS A 347 -26.53 -2.19 -20.60
N ARG A 348 -26.47 -1.15 -19.76
CA ARG A 348 -25.38 -0.97 -18.79
C ARG A 348 -25.29 -2.16 -17.82
N GLU A 349 -26.43 -2.70 -17.40
CA GLU A 349 -26.57 -3.86 -16.52
C GLU A 349 -26.10 -5.17 -17.14
N ASP A 350 -25.97 -5.25 -18.46
CA ASP A 350 -25.39 -6.41 -19.14
C ASP A 350 -23.84 -6.40 -19.05
N LEU A 351 -23.26 -5.23 -18.81
CA LEU A 351 -21.82 -5.01 -18.72
C LEU A 351 -21.34 -5.10 -17.27
N PHE A 352 -20.15 -5.64 -17.10
CA PHE A 352 -19.45 -5.78 -15.83
C PHE A 352 -18.13 -5.01 -15.90
N ILE A 353 -18.05 -3.91 -15.17
CA ILE A 353 -16.91 -3.01 -15.17
C ILE A 353 -16.12 -3.17 -13.88
N THR A 354 -14.85 -3.55 -14.02
CA THR A 354 -13.88 -3.60 -12.91
C THR A 354 -12.92 -2.42 -13.01
N THR A 355 -12.72 -1.70 -11.90
CA THR A 355 -11.58 -0.77 -11.77
C THR A 355 -10.99 -0.84 -10.36
N LYS A 356 -9.92 -0.07 -10.11
CA LYS A 356 -9.03 -0.32 -8.97
C LYS A 356 -8.59 0.97 -8.28
N LEU A 357 -8.66 0.94 -6.94
CA LEU A 357 -8.09 1.94 -6.05
C LEU A 357 -6.57 1.90 -6.13
N TRP A 358 -5.96 2.98 -6.61
CA TRP A 358 -4.50 3.07 -6.67
C TRP A 358 -3.88 3.35 -5.30
N ASN A 359 -2.65 2.88 -5.14
CA ASN A 359 -1.86 2.89 -3.91
C ASN A 359 -1.78 4.24 -3.17
N GLN A 360 -1.89 5.36 -3.89
CA GLN A 360 -1.84 6.70 -3.29
C GLN A 360 -3.16 7.16 -2.64
N HIS A 361 -4.24 6.40 -2.83
CA HIS A 361 -5.58 6.72 -2.33
C HIS A 361 -6.05 5.75 -1.25
N HIS A 362 -5.11 5.08 -0.57
CA HIS A 362 -5.42 4.13 0.52
C HIS A 362 -5.91 4.81 1.80
N GLU A 363 -5.59 6.10 1.99
CA GLU A 363 -6.12 6.89 3.11
C GLU A 363 -7.65 6.86 3.08
N PRO A 364 -8.36 6.56 4.18
CA PRO A 364 -9.81 6.38 4.18
C PRO A 364 -10.61 7.54 3.56
N GLN A 365 -10.12 8.76 3.71
CA GLN A 365 -10.73 9.98 3.16
C GLN A 365 -10.57 10.13 1.63
N ASP A 366 -9.58 9.46 1.03
CA ASP A 366 -9.28 9.53 -0.40
C ASP A 366 -10.00 8.44 -1.20
N VAL A 367 -10.42 7.35 -0.55
CA VAL A 367 -11.04 6.18 -1.18
C VAL A 367 -12.30 6.54 -1.96
N GLU A 368 -13.21 7.31 -1.34
CA GLU A 368 -14.45 7.73 -2.00
C GLU A 368 -14.18 8.72 -3.16
N TRP A 369 -13.24 9.64 -2.97
CA TRP A 369 -12.83 10.55 -4.05
C TRP A 369 -12.33 9.77 -5.26
N ALA A 370 -11.49 8.76 -5.04
CA ALA A 370 -10.87 7.98 -6.12
C ALA A 370 -11.91 7.21 -6.95
N VAL A 371 -12.90 6.58 -6.29
CA VAL A 371 -13.96 5.87 -7.03
C VAL A 371 -14.87 6.84 -7.79
N ARG A 372 -15.17 8.01 -7.22
CA ARG A 372 -15.99 9.05 -7.89
C ARG A 372 -15.27 9.64 -9.10
N ASP A 373 -13.95 9.81 -9.01
CA ASP A 373 -13.14 10.25 -10.15
C ASP A 373 -13.12 9.18 -11.26
N SER A 374 -12.99 7.90 -10.93
CA SER A 374 -13.17 6.80 -11.89
C SER A 374 -14.57 6.76 -12.51
N LEU A 375 -15.64 6.89 -11.71
CA LEU A 375 -17.03 6.98 -12.21
C LEU A 375 -17.20 8.14 -13.20
N LYS A 376 -16.63 9.32 -12.89
CA LYS A 376 -16.65 10.47 -13.79
C LYS A 376 -15.93 10.20 -15.11
N LYS A 377 -14.73 9.61 -15.07
CA LYS A 377 -13.95 9.26 -16.27
C LYS A 377 -14.68 8.22 -17.12
N LEU A 378 -15.21 7.17 -16.49
CA LEU A 378 -15.98 6.12 -17.14
C LEU A 378 -17.36 6.60 -17.61
N ARG A 379 -17.84 7.74 -17.08
CA ARG A 379 -19.19 8.28 -17.27
C ARG A 379 -20.28 7.28 -16.83
N LEU A 380 -20.08 6.64 -15.68
CA LEU A 380 -20.99 5.64 -15.12
C LEU A 380 -21.56 6.10 -13.78
N ASP A 381 -22.74 5.60 -13.43
CA ASP A 381 -23.38 5.85 -12.14
C ASP A 381 -22.87 4.90 -11.04
N TYR A 382 -22.42 3.70 -11.43
CA TYR A 382 -21.88 2.70 -10.52
C TYR A 382 -20.80 1.82 -11.18
N ILE A 383 -19.96 1.20 -10.36
CA ILE A 383 -18.94 0.21 -10.75
C ILE A 383 -19.38 -1.18 -10.30
N ASP A 384 -19.22 -2.21 -11.13
CA ASP A 384 -19.61 -3.57 -10.75
C ASP A 384 -18.64 -4.18 -9.73
N LEU A 385 -17.34 -3.99 -9.93
CA LEU A 385 -16.31 -4.46 -9.02
C LEU A 385 -15.21 -3.41 -8.81
N TYR A 386 -14.96 -3.06 -7.55
CA TYR A 386 -13.87 -2.15 -7.19
C TYR A 386 -12.82 -2.85 -6.33
N LEU A 387 -11.57 -2.85 -6.78
CA LEU A 387 -10.49 -3.60 -6.14
C LEU A 387 -9.48 -2.67 -5.47
N ILE A 388 -8.97 -3.06 -4.30
CA ILE A 388 -7.68 -2.52 -3.84
C ILE A 388 -6.59 -3.06 -4.79
N HIS A 389 -5.90 -2.18 -5.53
CA HIS A 389 -4.99 -2.59 -6.62
C HIS A 389 -3.75 -3.33 -6.10
N TRP A 390 -3.18 -2.86 -4.99
CA TRP A 390 -2.03 -3.49 -4.33
C TRP A 390 -2.17 -3.33 -2.81
N PRO A 391 -1.67 -4.26 -1.99
CA PRO A 391 -1.67 -4.15 -0.53
C PRO A 391 -0.59 -3.17 -0.01
N VAL A 392 -0.41 -2.03 -0.70
CA VAL A 392 0.68 -1.07 -0.43
C VAL A 392 0.14 0.35 -0.52
N ALA A 393 0.18 1.08 0.59
CA ALA A 393 -0.21 2.48 0.64
C ALA A 393 0.99 3.41 0.36
N PHE A 394 0.83 4.36 -0.56
CA PHE A 394 1.77 5.48 -0.77
C PHE A 394 1.25 6.73 -0.09
N LYS A 395 2.16 7.63 0.31
CA LYS A 395 1.78 8.98 0.75
C LYS A 395 1.18 9.74 -0.42
N ASN A 396 0.02 10.33 -0.18
CA ASN A 396 -0.61 11.26 -1.10
C ASN A 396 0.12 12.62 -1.01
N ILE A 397 1.15 12.82 -1.83
CA ILE A 397 1.90 14.08 -1.90
C ILE A 397 1.64 14.67 -3.29
N SER A 398 1.20 15.93 -3.34
CA SER A 398 0.88 16.64 -4.58
C SER A 398 2.03 16.62 -5.60
N ASP A 399 1.67 16.34 -6.85
CA ASP A 399 2.34 16.44 -8.16
C ASP A 399 3.76 15.89 -8.39
N ASN A 400 4.53 15.54 -7.38
CA ASN A 400 5.86 14.95 -7.58
C ASN A 400 5.94 13.56 -6.97
N PHE A 401 5.62 12.57 -7.81
CA PHE A 401 5.64 11.11 -7.62
C PHE A 401 6.97 10.51 -7.07
N TRP A 402 7.97 11.35 -6.75
CA TRP A 402 9.33 10.96 -6.40
C TRP A 402 9.88 11.85 -5.29
N SER A 403 10.34 11.26 -4.19
CA SER A 403 11.40 11.93 -3.42
C SER A 403 12.71 11.67 -4.15
N GLN A 404 13.31 12.70 -4.75
CA GLN A 404 14.70 12.62 -5.19
C GLN A 404 15.57 12.66 -3.93
N LYS A 405 15.93 11.49 -3.41
CA LYS A 405 17.09 11.36 -2.53
C LYS A 405 18.14 10.57 -3.28
N ASP A 406 19.30 11.17 -3.48
CA ASP A 406 20.50 10.49 -3.99
C ASP A 406 20.37 9.86 -5.40
N GLY A 407 19.58 10.45 -6.29
CA GLY A 407 19.41 9.96 -7.67
C GLY A 407 18.55 8.69 -7.80
N GLU A 408 18.12 8.09 -6.68
CA GLU A 408 17.16 7.00 -6.67
C GLU A 408 15.73 7.50 -6.44
N LYS A 409 14.84 6.99 -7.29
CA LYS A 409 13.41 7.28 -7.27
C LYS A 409 12.73 6.42 -6.18
N THR A 410 12.86 6.79 -4.91
CA THR A 410 12.20 6.06 -3.82
C THR A 410 10.76 6.55 -3.63
N ARG A 411 9.79 5.61 -3.61
CA ARG A 411 8.39 5.94 -3.29
C ARG A 411 8.22 6.10 -1.79
N LEU A 412 7.46 7.11 -1.38
CA LEU A 412 7.15 7.35 0.03
C LEU A 412 5.93 6.53 0.42
N TYR A 413 6.12 5.54 1.28
CA TYR A 413 5.03 4.72 1.82
C TYR A 413 4.25 5.49 2.90
N ALA A 414 2.93 5.30 2.94
CA ALA A 414 2.12 5.80 4.05
C ALA A 414 2.35 4.88 5.26
N GLU A 415 2.99 5.43 6.30
CA GLU A 415 3.39 4.64 7.49
C GLU A 415 2.21 4.33 8.43
N ASN A 416 1.14 5.14 8.36
CA ASN A 416 0.01 5.10 9.30
C ASN A 416 -1.30 4.60 8.67
N VAL A 417 -1.27 4.04 7.46
CA VAL A 417 -2.46 3.51 6.78
C VAL A 417 -2.38 2.00 6.79
N THR A 418 -3.33 1.34 7.46
CA THR A 418 -3.44 -0.11 7.47
C THR A 418 -4.37 -0.61 6.37
N LEU A 419 -4.26 -1.89 6.00
CA LEU A 419 -5.21 -2.53 5.08
C LEU A 419 -6.63 -2.51 5.66
N ALA A 420 -6.76 -2.63 6.98
CA ALA A 420 -8.04 -2.55 7.67
C ALA A 420 -8.70 -1.17 7.54
N ASP A 421 -7.94 -0.08 7.58
CA ASP A 421 -8.46 1.28 7.41
C ASP A 421 -8.99 1.48 5.98
N THR A 422 -8.20 1.07 4.97
CA THR A 422 -8.62 1.12 3.58
C THR A 422 -9.84 0.23 3.32
N TRP A 423 -9.87 -1.00 3.86
CA TRP A 423 -10.99 -1.92 3.65
C TRP A 423 -12.30 -1.38 4.23
N LYS A 424 -12.29 -0.83 5.45
CA LYS A 424 -13.47 -0.18 6.05
C LYS A 424 -13.99 0.98 5.19
N ALA A 425 -13.12 1.72 4.52
CA ALA A 425 -13.53 2.76 3.58
C ALA A 425 -14.12 2.17 2.28
N MET A 426 -13.57 1.06 1.77
CA MET A 426 -14.13 0.33 0.63
C MET A 426 -15.56 -0.18 0.90
N GLU A 427 -15.83 -0.70 2.11
CA GLU A 427 -17.16 -1.16 2.52
C GLU A 427 -18.22 -0.04 2.46
N LYS A 428 -17.84 1.19 2.83
CA LYS A 428 -18.73 2.36 2.75
C LYS A 428 -19.13 2.69 1.31
N LEU A 429 -18.30 2.35 0.32
CA LEU A 429 -18.63 2.56 -1.10
C LEU A 429 -19.81 1.69 -1.54
N VAL A 430 -19.90 0.48 -0.99
CA VAL A 430 -21.04 -0.44 -1.22
C VAL A 430 -22.30 0.13 -0.55
N ASP A 431 -22.20 0.59 0.70
CA ASP A 431 -23.32 1.21 1.41
C ASP A 431 -23.83 2.47 0.68
N ALA A 432 -22.91 3.24 0.08
CA ALA A 432 -23.22 4.41 -0.75
C ALA A 432 -23.68 4.08 -2.18
N GLN A 433 -23.77 2.79 -2.53
CA GLN A 433 -24.17 2.28 -3.86
C GLN A 433 -23.31 2.78 -5.03
N LEU A 434 -22.09 3.24 -4.76
CA LEU A 434 -21.12 3.63 -5.80
C LEU A 434 -20.51 2.41 -6.50
N VAL A 435 -20.46 1.29 -5.77
CA VAL A 435 -19.92 0.02 -6.26
C VAL A 435 -20.85 -1.13 -5.85
N ARG A 436 -20.97 -2.18 -6.68
CA ARG A 436 -21.81 -3.36 -6.38
C ARG A 436 -21.06 -4.37 -5.52
N SER A 437 -19.81 -4.67 -5.88
CA SER A 437 -18.93 -5.60 -5.18
C SER A 437 -17.56 -4.99 -4.96
N ILE A 438 -16.87 -5.46 -3.91
CA ILE A 438 -15.50 -5.06 -3.57
C ILE A 438 -14.58 -6.26 -3.42
N GLY A 439 -13.31 -6.08 -3.79
CA GLY A 439 -12.30 -7.13 -3.72
C GLY A 439 -10.89 -6.59 -3.62
N VAL A 440 -9.92 -7.46 -3.83
CA VAL A 440 -8.49 -7.16 -3.72
C VAL A 440 -7.73 -7.61 -4.96
N SER A 441 -6.53 -7.10 -5.13
CA SER A 441 -5.60 -7.47 -6.20
C SER A 441 -4.19 -7.52 -5.66
N ASN A 442 -3.43 -8.55 -6.03
CA ASN A 442 -2.07 -8.80 -5.56
C ASN A 442 -1.94 -9.09 -4.06
N PHE A 443 -2.97 -9.64 -3.43
CA PHE A 443 -2.93 -9.98 -2.00
C PHE A 443 -2.46 -11.42 -1.80
N ASN A 444 -1.60 -11.61 -0.80
CA ASN A 444 -1.18 -12.92 -0.32
C ASN A 444 -2.13 -13.49 0.75
N GLN A 445 -1.90 -14.71 1.24
CA GLN A 445 -2.84 -15.39 2.14
C GLN A 445 -2.97 -14.63 3.47
N SER A 446 -1.85 -14.20 4.05
CA SER A 446 -1.82 -13.47 5.33
C SER A 446 -2.56 -12.13 5.27
N GLN A 447 -2.43 -11.40 4.16
CA GLN A 447 -3.14 -10.13 3.94
C GLN A 447 -4.64 -10.34 3.73
N ILE A 448 -5.04 -11.43 3.05
CA ILE A 448 -6.45 -11.79 2.93
C ILE A 448 -7.01 -12.18 4.31
N ASP A 449 -6.28 -12.96 5.11
CA ASP A 449 -6.67 -13.32 6.47
C ASP A 449 -6.81 -12.08 7.37
N GLU A 450 -6.00 -11.04 7.18
CA GLU A 450 -6.14 -9.75 7.88
C GLU A 450 -7.48 -9.07 7.55
N ILE A 451 -7.83 -9.02 6.26
CA ILE A 451 -9.12 -8.45 5.83
C ILE A 451 -10.28 -9.31 6.33
N LEU A 452 -10.24 -10.63 6.15
CA LEU A 452 -11.33 -11.53 6.55
C LEU A 452 -11.65 -11.45 8.04
N ARG A 453 -10.65 -11.16 8.89
CA ARG A 453 -10.85 -10.98 10.34
C ARG A 453 -11.64 -9.73 10.71
N ILE A 454 -11.60 -8.68 9.88
CA ILE A 454 -12.18 -7.36 10.19
C ILE A 454 -13.34 -6.98 9.28
N ALA A 455 -13.49 -7.66 8.15
CA ALA A 455 -14.47 -7.37 7.11
C ALA A 455 -15.91 -7.66 7.55
N ARG A 456 -16.78 -6.67 7.42
CA ARG A 456 -18.24 -6.85 7.36
C ARG A 456 -18.66 -7.35 5.98
N ILE A 457 -18.09 -6.80 4.92
CA ILE A 457 -18.27 -7.26 3.53
C ILE A 457 -16.97 -7.94 3.12
N ARG A 458 -17.01 -9.25 2.89
CA ARG A 458 -15.82 -10.04 2.52
C ARG A 458 -15.40 -9.72 1.07
N PRO A 459 -14.09 -9.80 0.74
CA PRO A 459 -13.63 -9.61 -0.64
C PRO A 459 -14.19 -10.72 -1.54
N VAL A 460 -14.87 -10.35 -2.62
CA VAL A 460 -15.42 -11.35 -3.58
C VAL A 460 -14.37 -11.89 -4.55
N VAL A 461 -13.31 -11.13 -4.80
CA VAL A 461 -12.29 -11.42 -5.81
C VAL A 461 -10.90 -11.14 -5.26
N ASN A 462 -9.93 -11.98 -5.62
CA ASN A 462 -8.51 -11.67 -5.62
C ASN A 462 -7.99 -11.70 -7.07
N GLN A 463 -7.63 -10.55 -7.63
CA GLN A 463 -7.04 -10.45 -8.97
C GLN A 463 -5.51 -10.59 -8.87
N ILE A 464 -4.94 -11.62 -9.50
CA ILE A 464 -3.51 -11.98 -9.35
C ILE A 464 -2.88 -12.36 -10.68
N GLU A 465 -1.55 -12.27 -10.77
CA GLU A 465 -0.79 -12.76 -11.92
C GLU A 465 -0.96 -14.26 -12.01
N LEU A 466 -1.57 -14.75 -13.07
CA LEU A 466 -1.77 -16.18 -13.21
C LEU A 466 -1.70 -16.54 -14.67
N HIS A 467 -0.85 -17.50 -14.99
CA HIS A 467 -0.61 -18.01 -16.34
C HIS A 467 0.13 -19.36 -16.22
N PRO A 468 0.40 -20.10 -17.31
CA PRO A 468 1.01 -21.44 -17.21
C PRO A 468 2.30 -21.50 -16.40
N TYR A 469 3.20 -20.52 -16.53
CA TYR A 469 4.46 -20.43 -15.76
C TYR A 469 4.29 -19.99 -14.30
N PHE A 470 3.10 -19.57 -13.90
CA PHE A 470 2.81 -19.12 -12.54
C PHE A 470 1.35 -19.43 -12.23
N ASN A 471 1.03 -20.72 -12.15
CA ASN A 471 -0.34 -21.21 -12.06
C ASN A 471 -1.01 -20.97 -10.69
N GLN A 472 -0.21 -20.56 -9.69
CA GLN A 472 -0.62 -20.24 -8.33
C GLN A 472 -1.57 -21.26 -7.68
N ALA A 473 -1.30 -22.57 -7.83
CA ALA A 473 -2.18 -23.63 -7.34
C ALA A 473 -2.60 -23.46 -5.86
N GLU A 474 -1.65 -23.16 -4.96
CA GLU A 474 -1.91 -22.97 -3.53
C GLU A 474 -2.84 -21.76 -3.27
N MET A 475 -2.57 -20.62 -3.91
CA MET A 475 -3.42 -19.42 -3.76
C MET A 475 -4.82 -19.65 -4.33
N ARG A 476 -4.95 -20.39 -5.45
CA ARG A 476 -6.25 -20.75 -6.02
C ARG A 476 -7.06 -21.62 -5.07
N GLU A 477 -6.43 -22.62 -4.47
CA GLU A 477 -7.07 -23.49 -3.49
C GLU A 477 -7.48 -22.71 -2.23
N TYR A 478 -6.60 -21.84 -1.72
CA TYR A 478 -6.90 -20.96 -0.60
C TYR A 478 -8.08 -20.03 -0.89
N CYS A 479 -8.12 -19.38 -2.06
CA CYS A 479 -9.23 -18.51 -2.45
C CYS A 479 -10.53 -19.30 -2.57
N ALA A 480 -10.50 -20.50 -3.18
CA ALA A 480 -11.67 -21.35 -3.30
C ALA A 480 -12.24 -21.78 -1.93
N LYS A 481 -11.39 -22.14 -0.96
CA LYS A 481 -11.80 -22.47 0.42
C LYS A 481 -12.46 -21.30 1.15
N ASN A 482 -12.19 -20.06 0.72
CA ASN A 482 -12.70 -18.84 1.34
C ASN A 482 -13.80 -18.16 0.51
N ASP A 483 -14.37 -18.84 -0.50
CA ASP A 483 -15.38 -18.29 -1.41
C ASP A 483 -14.94 -16.98 -2.11
N ILE A 484 -13.66 -16.90 -2.45
CA ILE A 484 -13.03 -15.80 -3.17
C ILE A 484 -12.74 -16.25 -4.59
N VAL A 485 -13.26 -15.52 -5.58
CA VAL A 485 -13.01 -15.79 -6.99
C VAL A 485 -11.62 -15.29 -7.39
N VAL A 486 -10.88 -16.08 -8.17
CA VAL A 486 -9.60 -15.67 -8.73
C VAL A 486 -9.78 -15.11 -10.14
N THR A 487 -9.32 -13.87 -10.34
CA THR A 487 -9.22 -13.24 -11.66
C THR A 487 -7.76 -13.21 -12.10
N SER A 488 -7.47 -13.79 -13.27
CA SER A 488 -6.12 -13.96 -13.81
C SER A 488 -5.72 -12.74 -14.65
N TYR A 489 -4.85 -11.88 -14.11
CA TYR A 489 -4.20 -10.83 -14.90
C TYR A 489 -2.89 -11.34 -15.52
N SER A 490 -2.42 -10.66 -16.58
CA SER A 490 -1.30 -11.11 -17.42
C SER A 490 -1.44 -12.58 -17.87
N PRO A 491 -2.63 -13.04 -18.30
CA PRO A 491 -2.90 -14.46 -18.47
C PRO A 491 -2.07 -15.14 -19.56
N LEU A 492 -1.52 -14.35 -20.49
CA LEU A 492 -0.70 -14.84 -21.61
C LEU A 492 0.83 -14.69 -21.36
N SER A 493 1.26 -14.30 -20.16
CA SER A 493 2.69 -14.14 -19.82
C SER A 493 3.48 -13.13 -20.69
N ASN A 494 2.85 -12.04 -21.15
CA ASN A 494 3.39 -11.17 -22.21
C ASN A 494 4.43 -10.11 -21.75
N LEU A 495 5.46 -10.49 -20.99
CA LEU A 495 6.52 -9.57 -20.56
C LEU A 495 7.92 -10.15 -20.83
N LYS A 496 8.40 -9.97 -22.07
CA LYS A 496 9.77 -10.31 -22.48
C LYS A 496 10.78 -9.28 -21.93
N ARG A 497 11.85 -9.74 -21.29
CA ARG A 497 13.02 -8.90 -20.96
C ARG A 497 13.98 -8.84 -22.14
N GLU A 498 14.82 -7.80 -22.20
CA GLU A 498 15.91 -7.73 -23.17
C GLU A 498 16.84 -8.94 -22.99
N ASN A 499 17.28 -9.54 -24.11
CA ASN A 499 18.15 -10.72 -24.18
C ASN A 499 17.56 -12.03 -23.63
N GLU A 500 16.24 -12.14 -23.53
CA GLU A 500 15.56 -13.34 -23.10
C GLU A 500 15.05 -14.20 -24.28
N ARG A 501 15.17 -15.54 -24.17
CA ARG A 501 14.55 -16.46 -25.13
C ARG A 501 13.03 -16.33 -25.09
N GLU A 502 12.37 -16.50 -26.23
CA GLU A 502 10.92 -16.31 -26.33
C GLU A 502 10.13 -17.31 -25.47
N GLU A 503 10.62 -18.54 -25.38
CA GLU A 503 10.04 -19.59 -24.54
C GLU A 503 10.15 -19.26 -23.04
N ASP A 504 11.23 -18.62 -22.59
CA ASP A 504 11.39 -18.20 -21.18
C ASP A 504 10.55 -16.96 -20.87
N ALA A 505 10.34 -16.13 -21.90
CA ALA A 505 9.68 -14.83 -21.83
C ALA A 505 8.15 -14.87 -21.91
N SER A 506 7.57 -15.90 -22.53
CA SER A 506 6.11 -16.04 -22.62
C SER A 506 5.70 -17.48 -22.88
N ALA A 507 4.68 -17.93 -22.14
CA ALA A 507 4.05 -19.23 -22.33
C ALA A 507 3.44 -19.41 -23.75
N LEU A 508 3.19 -18.32 -24.49
CA LEU A 508 2.73 -18.38 -25.88
C LEU A 508 3.70 -19.12 -26.82
N TYR A 509 4.99 -19.13 -26.50
CA TYR A 509 6.04 -19.74 -27.30
C TYR A 509 6.55 -21.06 -26.72
N ASN A 510 5.95 -21.55 -25.63
CA ASN A 510 6.36 -22.81 -25.03
C ASN A 510 6.04 -24.00 -25.97
N PRO A 511 6.98 -24.93 -26.20
CA PRO A 511 6.75 -26.10 -27.07
C PRO A 511 5.54 -26.94 -26.69
N VAL A 512 5.26 -27.11 -25.39
CA VAL A 512 4.08 -27.87 -24.91
C VAL A 512 2.78 -27.19 -25.33
N ILE A 513 2.72 -25.86 -25.23
CA ILE A 513 1.54 -25.09 -25.62
C ILE A 513 1.37 -25.10 -27.15
N GLN A 514 2.47 -24.98 -27.90
CA GLN A 514 2.45 -25.04 -29.37
C GLN A 514 2.00 -26.41 -29.90
N GLU A 515 2.44 -27.49 -29.27
CA GLU A 515 2.03 -28.85 -29.61
C GLU A 515 0.53 -29.04 -29.39
N ILE A 516 0.01 -28.67 -28.20
CA ILE A 516 -1.42 -28.73 -27.89
C ILE A 516 -2.22 -27.84 -28.85
N ALA A 517 -1.72 -26.64 -29.16
CA ALA A 517 -2.36 -25.72 -30.09
C ALA A 517 -2.49 -26.34 -31.50
N LYS A 518 -1.44 -27.01 -31.97
CA LYS A 518 -1.44 -27.73 -33.25
C LYS A 518 -2.42 -28.90 -33.25
N GLU A 519 -2.43 -29.72 -32.19
CA GLU A 519 -3.35 -30.85 -32.03
C GLU A 519 -4.83 -30.42 -32.02
N LYS A 520 -5.12 -29.27 -31.43
CA LYS A 520 -6.49 -28.73 -31.31
C LYS A 520 -6.89 -27.80 -32.46
N HIS A 521 -5.98 -27.52 -33.41
CA HIS A 521 -6.18 -26.52 -34.47
C HIS A 521 -6.58 -25.14 -33.94
N LYS A 522 -5.91 -24.70 -32.87
CA LYS A 522 -6.13 -23.42 -32.19
C LYS A 522 -4.83 -22.64 -32.05
N THR A 523 -4.90 -21.37 -31.67
CA THR A 523 -3.71 -20.59 -31.33
C THR A 523 -3.26 -20.85 -29.90
N THR A 524 -2.00 -20.56 -29.60
CA THR A 524 -1.46 -20.72 -28.25
C THR A 524 -2.18 -19.83 -27.23
N ALA A 525 -2.64 -18.65 -27.64
CA ALA A 525 -3.45 -17.77 -26.79
C ALA A 525 -4.80 -18.43 -26.43
N GLN A 526 -5.48 -19.04 -27.40
CA GLN A 526 -6.74 -19.75 -27.18
C GLN A 526 -6.56 -20.95 -26.23
N ILE A 527 -5.46 -21.71 -26.37
CA ILE A 527 -5.14 -22.81 -25.45
C ILE A 527 -5.00 -22.29 -24.02
N ILE A 528 -4.24 -21.22 -23.81
CA ILE A 528 -4.02 -20.66 -22.46
C ILE A 528 -5.33 -20.10 -21.88
N ILE A 529 -6.10 -19.35 -22.66
CA ILE A 529 -7.41 -18.82 -22.21
C ILE A 529 -8.35 -19.98 -21.83
N ARG A 530 -8.43 -21.03 -22.66
CA ARG A 530 -9.26 -22.20 -22.36
C ARG A 530 -8.80 -22.93 -21.10
N TRP A 531 -7.49 -23.03 -20.87
CA TRP A 531 -6.91 -23.59 -19.65
C TRP A 531 -7.36 -22.84 -18.40
N HIS A 532 -7.39 -21.49 -18.43
CA HIS A 532 -7.95 -20.71 -17.33
C HIS A 532 -9.43 -21.03 -17.08
N LEU A 533 -10.24 -21.08 -18.13
CA LEU A 533 -11.68 -21.32 -17.99
C LEU A 533 -11.99 -22.72 -17.46
N GLN A 534 -11.26 -23.75 -17.90
CA GLN A 534 -11.45 -25.12 -17.40
C GLN A 534 -10.97 -25.30 -15.95
N HIS A 535 -10.09 -24.44 -15.47
CA HIS A 535 -9.78 -24.31 -14.04
C HIS A 535 -10.84 -23.55 -13.25
N GLY A 536 -11.93 -23.10 -13.89
CA GLY A 536 -12.97 -22.32 -13.25
C GLY A 536 -12.54 -20.89 -12.92
N LEU A 537 -11.50 -20.37 -13.55
CA LEU A 537 -10.99 -19.01 -13.32
C LEU A 537 -11.73 -17.98 -14.17
N VAL A 538 -11.56 -16.71 -13.78
CA VAL A 538 -11.87 -15.56 -14.63
C VAL A 538 -10.57 -15.11 -15.27
N VAL A 539 -10.62 -14.73 -16.55
CA VAL A 539 -9.43 -14.40 -17.35
C VAL A 539 -9.66 -13.12 -18.14
N ILE A 540 -8.70 -12.20 -18.08
CA ILE A 540 -8.80 -10.85 -18.66
C ILE A 540 -7.63 -10.57 -19.63
N PRO A 541 -7.52 -11.31 -20.76
CA PRO A 541 -6.51 -11.03 -21.77
C PRO A 541 -6.68 -9.60 -22.31
N LYS A 542 -5.56 -8.90 -22.50
CA LYS A 542 -5.56 -7.56 -23.10
C LYS A 542 -5.22 -7.66 -24.59
N THR A 543 -5.98 -6.93 -25.41
CA THR A 543 -5.65 -6.67 -26.81
C THR A 543 -6.19 -5.32 -27.24
N VAL A 544 -5.54 -4.70 -28.23
CA VAL A 544 -6.08 -3.56 -29.00
C VAL A 544 -6.16 -3.90 -30.50
N THR A 545 -5.94 -5.18 -30.82
CA THR A 545 -5.93 -5.72 -32.17
C THR A 545 -7.25 -6.48 -32.40
N PRO A 546 -8.11 -6.03 -33.33
CA PRO A 546 -9.42 -6.62 -33.63
C PRO A 546 -9.38 -8.14 -33.87
N GLU A 547 -8.41 -8.61 -34.64
CA GLU A 547 -8.29 -10.03 -35.02
C GLU A 547 -8.01 -10.90 -33.79
N ARG A 548 -7.16 -10.42 -32.87
CA ARG A 548 -6.86 -11.10 -31.61
C ARG A 548 -8.05 -11.05 -30.65
N LEU A 549 -8.83 -9.97 -30.68
CA LEU A 549 -10.06 -9.86 -29.88
C LEU A 549 -11.07 -10.92 -30.32
N ALA A 550 -11.31 -11.02 -31.62
CA ALA A 550 -12.14 -12.06 -32.21
C ALA A 550 -11.60 -13.45 -31.84
N GLU A 551 -10.32 -13.72 -32.08
CA GLU A 551 -9.68 -15.00 -31.77
C GLU A 551 -9.86 -15.42 -30.31
N ASN A 552 -9.65 -14.49 -29.37
CA ASN A 552 -9.77 -14.74 -27.93
C ASN A 552 -11.22 -15.06 -27.49
N ALA A 553 -12.23 -14.67 -28.27
CA ALA A 553 -13.64 -15.01 -28.00
C ALA A 553 -14.00 -16.44 -28.48
N HIS A 554 -13.29 -16.97 -29.49
CA HIS A 554 -13.57 -18.26 -30.12
C HIS A 554 -12.89 -19.43 -29.38
N ILE A 555 -13.22 -19.59 -28.09
CA ILE A 555 -12.59 -20.53 -27.16
C ILE A 555 -13.57 -21.51 -26.48
N TYR A 556 -14.79 -21.59 -26.99
CA TYR A 556 -15.88 -22.40 -26.43
C TYR A 556 -16.22 -23.63 -27.27
N ASP A 557 -15.69 -23.73 -28.49
CA ASP A 557 -15.90 -24.80 -29.45
C ASP A 557 -14.94 -25.99 -29.28
N PHE A 558 -14.06 -25.96 -28.28
CA PHE A 558 -13.14 -27.04 -27.96
C PHE A 558 -12.92 -27.18 -26.44
N ALA A 559 -12.35 -28.32 -26.04
CA ALA A 559 -11.88 -28.56 -24.68
C ALA A 559 -10.48 -29.17 -24.66
N LEU A 560 -9.74 -28.82 -23.62
CA LEU A 560 -8.48 -29.44 -23.23
C LEU A 560 -8.80 -30.73 -22.47
N SER A 561 -8.11 -31.81 -22.83
CA SER A 561 -8.22 -33.08 -22.10
C SER A 561 -7.54 -32.95 -20.73
N ASP A 562 -7.82 -33.88 -19.82
CA ASP A 562 -7.11 -33.92 -18.52
C ASP A 562 -5.59 -34.04 -18.69
N THR A 563 -5.15 -34.72 -19.75
CA THR A 563 -3.73 -34.82 -20.10
C THR A 563 -3.18 -33.46 -20.53
N ASP A 564 -3.88 -32.72 -21.39
CA ASP A 564 -3.50 -31.36 -21.79
C ASP A 564 -3.42 -30.44 -20.57
N MET A 565 -4.44 -30.47 -19.72
CA MET A 565 -4.49 -29.68 -18.48
C MET A 565 -3.31 -29.99 -17.55
N ARG A 566 -2.97 -31.27 -17.35
CA ARG A 566 -1.80 -31.69 -16.55
C ARG A 566 -0.49 -31.20 -17.15
N ARG A 567 -0.30 -31.36 -18.47
CA ARG A 567 0.91 -30.91 -19.18
C ARG A 567 1.13 -29.40 -19.00
N ILE A 568 0.06 -28.61 -19.11
CA ILE A 568 0.13 -27.15 -18.91
C ILE A 568 0.40 -26.81 -17.43
N ASN A 569 -0.25 -27.49 -16.48
CA ASN A 569 -0.03 -27.25 -15.05
C ASN A 569 1.44 -27.47 -14.65
N GLN A 570 2.09 -28.49 -15.20
CA GLN A 570 3.49 -28.82 -14.93
C GLN A 570 4.46 -27.70 -15.36
N LEU A 571 4.07 -26.81 -16.28
CA LEU A 571 4.86 -25.64 -16.64
C LEU A 571 5.03 -24.67 -15.46
N GLY A 572 4.07 -24.64 -14.53
CA GLY A 572 4.14 -23.79 -13.33
C GLY A 572 5.17 -24.26 -12.30
N GLU A 573 5.63 -25.50 -12.41
CA GLU A 573 6.70 -26.08 -11.59
C GLU A 573 8.05 -26.00 -12.30
N THR A 574 8.07 -26.38 -13.58
CA THR A 574 9.30 -26.49 -14.38
C THR A 574 9.81 -25.15 -14.91
N HIS A 575 8.92 -24.18 -15.14
CA HIS A 575 9.22 -22.85 -15.67
C HIS A 575 8.72 -21.75 -14.72
N ARG A 576 8.67 -22.04 -13.40
CA ARG A 576 8.06 -21.15 -12.39
C ARG A 576 8.63 -19.74 -12.47
N ARG A 577 7.78 -18.77 -12.83
CA ARG A 577 8.21 -17.37 -12.97
C ARG A 577 7.07 -16.38 -12.80
N ARG A 578 7.28 -15.41 -11.92
CA ARG A 578 6.49 -14.17 -11.84
C ARG A 578 7.11 -13.10 -12.75
N PHE A 579 6.35 -12.54 -13.67
CA PHE A 579 6.77 -11.44 -14.53
C PHE A 579 6.50 -10.06 -13.93
N VAL A 580 5.42 -9.91 -13.14
CA VAL A 580 5.06 -8.63 -12.52
C VAL A 580 5.66 -8.53 -11.12
N ASN A 581 6.86 -7.95 -11.06
CA ASN A 581 7.52 -7.58 -9.81
C ASN A 581 7.93 -6.09 -9.83
N PRO A 582 7.01 -5.17 -9.52
CA PRO A 582 7.29 -3.74 -9.61
C PRO A 582 8.37 -3.31 -8.60
N PRO A 583 9.27 -2.38 -8.98
CA PRO A 583 10.36 -1.92 -8.10
C PRO A 583 9.87 -1.08 -6.91
N PHE A 584 8.57 -0.73 -6.88
CA PHE A 584 7.96 0.03 -5.81
C PHE A 584 7.42 -0.83 -4.66
N LEU A 585 7.57 -2.15 -4.71
CA LEU A 585 7.15 -3.00 -3.62
C LEU A 585 8.12 -2.88 -2.44
N PRO A 586 7.62 -2.85 -1.20
CA PRO A 586 8.48 -2.75 -0.03
C PRO A 586 9.39 -3.99 0.07
N PRO A 587 10.71 -3.82 0.22
CA PRO A 587 11.60 -4.94 0.51
C PRO A 587 11.47 -5.39 1.98
N GLY A 588 11.80 -6.65 2.28
CA GLY A 588 11.95 -7.13 3.66
C GLY A 588 10.65 -7.59 4.33
N ASP A 589 10.43 -7.15 5.59
CA ASP A 589 9.45 -7.72 6.55
C ASP A 589 7.95 -7.51 6.21
N LYS A 590 7.63 -6.81 5.12
CA LYS A 590 6.26 -6.65 4.60
C LYS A 590 6.18 -7.13 3.15
N PRO A 591 6.47 -8.41 2.87
CA PRO A 591 6.49 -8.90 1.50
C PRO A 591 5.06 -8.89 0.94
N VAL A 592 4.91 -8.36 -0.27
CA VAL A 592 3.65 -8.42 -1.04
C VAL A 592 3.47 -9.78 -1.69
N PHE A 593 4.57 -10.46 -1.98
CA PHE A 593 4.59 -11.82 -2.47
C PHE A 593 5.24 -12.71 -1.42
N ASP A 594 4.54 -13.78 -1.04
CA ASP A 594 5.17 -14.84 -0.24
C ASP A 594 6.29 -15.47 -1.07
N ASN A 595 7.42 -15.80 -0.42
CA ASN A 595 8.60 -16.39 -1.06
C ASN A 595 8.35 -17.81 -1.59
#